data_AF-A0A366MFE4-F1
#
_entry.id   AF-A0A366MFE4-F1
#
_cell.length_a   1.000
_cell.length_b   1.000
_cell.length_c   1.000
_cell.angle_alpha   90.00
_cell.angle_beta   90.00
_cell.angle_gamma   90.00
#
_symmetry.space_group_name_H-M   'P 1'
#
loop_
_entity.id
_entity.type
_entity.pdbx_description
1 polymer ?
#
loop_
_entity_poly.entity_id
_entity_poly.type
_entity_poly.pdbx_seq_one_letter_code
_entity_poly.pdbx_strand_id
1 'polypeptide(L)'
;MDISQLWTELIQTDEHTRLEAKPRNEIGNPVMQTICAYANTDGLNGGYILIGVEENTTSPSGYVIAGVKNPDQIQNQIVTQCTSKFNVIIRP
;
A
#
# COMPACT_ATOMS: atom_id res chain seq x y z
N MET A 1 1.09 3.51 13.70
CA MET A 1 2.32 2.73 13.46
C MET A 1 3.29 3.62 12.71
N ASP A 2 4.57 3.60 13.06
CA ASP A 2 5.58 4.39 12.34
C ASP A 2 6.02 3.67 11.05
N ILE A 3 6.47 4.41 10.04
CA ILE A 3 6.91 3.85 8.76
C ILE A 3 8.10 2.89 8.93
N SER A 4 8.98 3.16 9.90
CA SER A 4 10.09 2.25 10.24
C SER A 4 9.61 0.93 10.83
N GLN A 5 8.50 0.94 11.58
CA GLN A 5 7.89 -0.29 12.10
C GLN A 5 7.24 -1.09 10.96
N LEU A 6 6.52 -0.43 10.05
CA LEU A 6 5.94 -1.08 8.87
C LEU A 6 7.02 -1.69 7.98
N TRP A 7 8.13 -0.99 7.76
CA TRP A 7 9.27 -1.53 7.02
C TRP A 7 9.86 -2.76 7.70
N THR A 8 10.01 -2.71 9.03
CA THR A 8 10.54 -3.84 9.81
C THR A 8 9.62 -5.05 9.73
N GLU A 9 8.31 -4.85 9.85
CA GLU A 9 7.31 -5.90 9.67
C GLU A 9 7.41 -6.50 8.27
N LEU A 10 7.40 -5.65 7.22
CA LEU A 10 7.45 -6.07 5.82
C LEU A 10 8.58 -7.06 5.52
N ILE A 11 9.77 -6.83 6.09
CA ILE A 11 10.97 -7.63 5.81
C ILE A 11 11.15 -8.83 6.75
N GLN A 12 10.34 -8.93 7.82
CA GLN A 12 10.44 -10.00 8.81
C GLN A 12 9.49 -11.17 8.54
N THR A 13 8.34 -10.88 7.94
CA THR A 13 7.31 -11.89 7.64
C THR A 13 7.08 -11.99 6.14
N ASP A 14 6.88 -13.21 5.66
CA ASP A 14 6.58 -13.48 4.24
C ASP A 14 5.10 -13.26 3.93
N GLU A 15 4.23 -13.50 4.92
CA GLU A 15 2.79 -13.25 4.83
C GLU A 15 2.37 -12.05 5.68
N HIS A 16 1.65 -11.13 5.05
CA HIS A 16 1.14 -9.91 5.67
C HIS A 16 -0.37 -9.84 5.53
N THR A 17 -1.10 -9.87 6.65
CA THR A 17 -2.57 -9.80 6.61
C THR A 17 -3.06 -8.36 6.37
N ARG A 18 -2.25 -7.36 6.73
CA ARG A 18 -2.65 -5.93 6.78
C ARG A 18 -1.61 -4.97 6.21
N LEU A 19 -0.58 -5.49 5.55
CA LEU A 19 0.53 -4.71 5.02
C LEU A 19 0.84 -5.19 3.61
N GLU A 20 0.89 -4.28 2.65
CA GLU A 20 1.25 -4.63 1.27
C GLU A 20 2.24 -3.62 0.70
N ALA A 21 3.24 -4.10 -0.02
CA ALA A 21 4.18 -3.27 -0.77
C ALA A 21 3.67 -3.09 -2.21
N LYS A 22 3.74 -1.87 -2.73
CA LYS A 22 3.43 -1.58 -4.14
C LYS A 22 4.54 -0.75 -4.79
N PRO A 23 5.00 -1.13 -5.99
CA PRO A 23 5.97 -0.35 -6.72
C PRO A 23 5.35 0.97 -7.18
N ARG A 24 6.20 1.97 -7.45
CA ARG A 24 5.76 3.32 -7.83
C ARG A 24 4.95 3.40 -9.13
N ASN A 25 5.02 2.38 -9.98
CA ASN A 25 4.31 2.30 -11.26
C ASN A 25 2.92 1.63 -11.14
N GLU A 26 2.58 1.07 -9.98
CA GLU A 26 1.28 0.42 -9.71
C GLU A 26 0.28 1.35 -9.01
N ILE A 27 0.51 2.66 -9.09
CA ILE A 27 -0.35 3.68 -8.48
C ILE A 27 -1.62 3.84 -9.34
N GLY A 28 -2.71 3.18 -8.92
CA GLY A 28 -3.99 3.17 -9.62
C GLY A 28 -4.87 1.99 -9.22
N ASN A 29 -5.32 1.22 -10.21
CA ASN A 29 -6.17 0.04 -9.97
C ASN A 29 -5.59 -0.97 -8.96
N PRO A 30 -4.29 -1.31 -8.98
CA PRO A 30 -3.72 -2.25 -8.00
C PRO A 30 -3.90 -1.75 -6.55
N VAL A 31 -3.59 -0.47 -6.30
CA VAL A 31 -3.80 0.15 -4.98
C VAL A 31 -5.30 0.15 -4.61
N MET A 32 -6.19 0.45 -5.55
CA MET A 32 -7.64 0.43 -5.28
C MET A 32 -8.15 -0.98 -4.94
N GLN A 33 -7.60 -2.02 -5.56
CA GLN A 33 -7.95 -3.41 -5.27
C GLN A 33 -7.56 -3.78 -3.84
N THR A 34 -6.34 -3.43 -3.41
CA THR A 34 -5.90 -3.64 -2.02
C THR A 34 -6.77 -2.86 -1.03
N ILE A 35 -7.08 -1.59 -1.32
CA ILE A 35 -7.98 -0.78 -0.48
C ILE A 35 -9.36 -1.44 -0.35
N CYS A 36 -9.93 -1.92 -1.45
CA CYS A 36 -11.21 -2.61 -1.47
C CYS A 36 -11.17 -3.90 -0.63
N ALA A 37 -10.11 -4.70 -0.78
CA ALA A 37 -9.91 -5.92 -0.02
C ALA A 37 -9.84 -5.62 1.48
N TYR A 38 -9.05 -4.63 1.89
CA TYR A 38 -8.91 -4.25 3.29
C TYR A 38 -10.20 -3.65 3.88
N ALA A 39 -10.94 -2.86 3.10
CA ALA A 39 -12.20 -2.27 3.54
C ALA A 39 -13.31 -3.32 3.74
N ASN A 40 -13.32 -4.38 2.93
CA ASN A 40 -14.36 -5.42 2.96
C ASN A 40 -14.01 -6.62 3.85
N THR A 41 -12.80 -6.67 4.42
CA THR A 41 -12.41 -7.79 5.30
C THR A 41 -12.90 -7.54 6.72
N ASP A 42 -13.90 -8.30 7.15
CA ASP A 42 -14.45 -8.23 8.51
C ASP A 42 -13.37 -8.44 9.57
N GLY A 43 -13.34 -7.57 10.59
CA GLY A 43 -12.38 -7.63 11.69
C GLY A 43 -10.97 -7.14 11.37
N LEU A 44 -10.69 -6.74 10.11
CA LEU A 44 -9.36 -6.26 9.72
C LEU A 44 -9.09 -4.82 10.19
N ASN A 45 -10.12 -3.99 10.38
CA ASN A 45 -9.97 -2.57 10.75
C ASN A 45 -8.99 -1.80 9.83
N GLY A 46 -9.01 -2.10 8.52
CA GLY A 46 -8.12 -1.50 7.51
C GLY A 46 -6.71 -2.11 7.46
N GLY A 47 -5.80 -1.47 6.73
CA GLY A 47 -4.42 -1.91 6.56
C GLY A 47 -3.52 -0.81 6.01
N TYR A 48 -2.27 -1.15 5.71
CA TYR A 48 -1.22 -0.26 5.26
C TYR A 48 -0.72 -0.67 3.88
N ILE A 49 -0.49 0.31 3.01
CA ILE A 49 0.11 0.09 1.69
C ILE A 49 1.38 0.94 1.61
N LEU A 50 2.54 0.31 1.50
CA LEU A 50 3.82 0.96 1.30
C LEU A 50 4.08 1.18 -0.19
N ILE A 51 3.92 2.42 -0.65
CA ILE A 51 4.09 2.79 -2.06
C ILE A 51 5.55 3.19 -2.33
N GLY A 52 6.10 2.71 -3.43
CA GLY A 52 7.51 2.92 -3.80
C GLY A 52 8.44 1.88 -3.18
N VAL A 53 7.90 0.74 -2.78
CA VAL A 53 8.65 -0.44 -2.36
C VAL A 53 8.50 -1.51 -3.44
N GLU A 54 9.61 -2.08 -3.87
CA GLU A 54 9.65 -3.07 -4.95
C GLU A 54 10.23 -4.39 -4.41
N GLU A 55 9.65 -5.51 -4.80
CA GLU A 55 10.23 -6.83 -4.55
C GLU A 55 11.55 -6.98 -5.31
N ASN A 56 12.56 -7.50 -4.63
CA ASN A 56 13.87 -7.74 -5.18
C ASN A 56 14.50 -8.96 -4.51
N THR A 57 14.53 -10.06 -5.24
CA THR A 57 15.08 -11.36 -4.79
C THR A 57 16.58 -11.35 -4.52
N THR A 58 17.31 -10.32 -4.98
CA THR A 58 18.74 -10.14 -4.68
C THR A 58 18.98 -9.34 -3.40
N SER A 59 17.94 -8.66 -2.89
CA SER A 59 18.01 -7.96 -1.60
C SER A 59 17.91 -8.98 -0.46
N PRO A 60 18.74 -8.89 0.59
CA PRO A 60 18.62 -9.76 1.77
C PRO A 60 17.25 -9.73 2.43
N SER A 61 16.52 -8.62 2.28
CA SER A 61 15.16 -8.44 2.80
C SER A 61 14.06 -8.85 1.82
N GLY A 62 14.39 -9.24 0.59
CA GLY A 62 13.41 -9.47 -0.48
C GLY A 62 12.77 -8.20 -1.05
N TYR A 63 13.07 -7.01 -0.49
CA TYR A 63 12.49 -5.73 -0.90
C TYR A 63 13.54 -4.62 -1.00
N VAL A 64 13.26 -3.60 -1.82
CA VAL A 64 14.03 -2.36 -1.93
C VAL A 64 13.12 -1.13 -1.92
N ILE A 65 13.60 -0.04 -1.32
CA ILE A 65 12.89 1.25 -1.33
C ILE A 65 13.29 2.01 -2.60
N ALA A 66 12.41 2.02 -3.60
CA ALA A 66 12.59 2.78 -4.84
C ALA A 66 12.10 4.23 -4.72
N GLY A 67 11.24 4.50 -3.73
CA GLY A 67 10.63 5.80 -3.48
C GLY A 67 9.57 6.17 -4.52
N VAL A 68 9.00 7.36 -4.36
CA VAL A 68 7.95 7.89 -5.24
C VAL A 68 8.32 9.27 -5.76
N LYS A 69 7.88 9.58 -6.98
CA LYS A 69 7.98 10.93 -7.55
C LYS A 69 6.69 11.69 -7.23
N ASN A 70 6.81 12.94 -6.75
CA ASN A 70 5.67 13.81 -6.43
C ASN A 70 4.67 13.14 -5.46
N PRO A 71 5.05 12.89 -4.20
CA PRO A 71 4.19 12.21 -3.22
C PRO A 71 2.83 12.90 -3.03
N ASP A 72 2.79 14.24 -3.05
CA ASP A 72 1.54 14.99 -2.93
C ASP A 72 0.56 14.72 -4.07
N GLN A 73 1.07 14.56 -5.29
CA GLN A 73 0.25 14.26 -6.46
C GLN A 73 -0.34 12.85 -6.36
N ILE A 74 0.48 11.89 -5.92
CA ILE A 74 0.06 10.49 -5.69
C ILE A 74 -1.02 10.43 -4.60
N GLN A 75 -0.80 11.11 -3.48
CA GLN A 75 -1.77 11.18 -2.40
C GLN A 75 -3.11 11.74 -2.90
N ASN A 76 -3.09 12.86 -3.61
CA ASN A 76 -4.30 13.46 -4.18
C ASN A 76 -5.00 12.53 -5.18
N GLN A 77 -4.23 11.82 -6.00
CA GLN A 77 -4.76 10.84 -6.94
C GLN A 77 -5.49 9.70 -6.22
N ILE A 78 -4.90 9.15 -5.16
CA ILE A 78 -5.50 8.06 -4.37
C ILE A 78 -6.80 8.53 -3.71
N VAL A 79 -6.79 9.69 -3.04
CA VAL A 79 -7.99 10.27 -2.41
C VAL A 79 -9.12 10.48 -3.44
N THR A 80 -8.78 11.01 -4.61
CA THR A 80 -9.75 11.22 -5.69
C THR A 80 -10.34 9.90 -6.19
N GLN A 81 -9.52 8.87 -6.37
CA GLN A 81 -9.98 7.55 -6.81
C GLN A 81 -10.85 6.86 -5.76
N CYS A 82 -10.49 6.93 -4.48
CA CYS A 82 -11.30 6.35 -3.40
C CYS A 82 -12.68 7.01 -3.29
N THR A 83 -12.79 8.30 -3.58
CA THR A 83 -14.08 9.01 -3.55
C THR A 83 -14.96 8.70 -4.76
N SER A 84 -14.36 8.37 -5.91
CA SER A 84 -15.08 8.24 -7.19
C SER A 84 -15.32 6.80 -7.66
N LYS A 85 -14.47 5.84 -7.27
CA LYS A 85 -14.53 4.45 -7.78
C LYS A 85 -15.36 3.50 -6.92
N PHE A 86 -15.61 3.84 -5.66
CA PHE A 86 -16.36 2.99 -4.74
C PHE A 86 -17.81 3.48 -4.62
N ASN A 87 -18.74 2.55 -4.46
CA ASN A 87 -20.17 2.85 -4.27
C ASN A 87 -20.48 3.47 -2.88
N VAL A 88 -19.46 3.54 -2.02
CA VAL A 88 -19.43 4.25 -0.75
C VAL A 88 -18.11 5.03 -0.67
N ILE A 89 -18.13 6.22 -0.09
CA ILE A 89 -16.91 7.04 0.03
C ILE A 89 -15.95 6.36 1.00
N ILE A 90 -14.82 5.86 0.48
CA ILE A 90 -13.72 5.35 1.31
C ILE A 90 -12.75 6.51 1.54
N ARG A 91 -12.39 6.76 2.80
CA ARG A 91 -11.38 7.75 3.18
C ARG A 91 -10.09 7.01 3.59
N PRO A 92 -9.10 6.92 2.69
CA PRO A 92 -7.80 6.31 2.98
C PRO A 92 -6.95 7.20 3.89
#